data_AF-H8L1V2-F1
#
_entry.id   AF-H8L1V2-F1
#
_cell.length_a   1.000
_cell.length_b   1.000
_cell.length_c   1.000
_cell.angle_alpha   90.00
_cell.angle_beta   90.00
_cell.angle_gamma   90.00
#
_symmetry.space_group_name_H-M   'P 1'
#
loop_
_entity.id
_entity.type
_entity.pdbx_description
1 polymer ?
#
loop_
_entity_poly.entity_id
_entity_poly.type
_entity_poly.pdbx_seq_one_letter_code
_entity_poly.pdbx_strand_id
1 'polypeptide(L)' 'MSAAENIDPAEGHLWGYEDCARYIGVARWTFVNRISKEPDFPRPAIELSRKIRRWLPEDVKDWAYRSRRRNRR' A
#
# COMPACT_ATOMS: atom_id res chain seq x y z
N MET A 1 6.75 2.82 25.98
CA MET A 1 5.52 2.35 25.28
C MET A 1 4.80 3.61 24.83
N SER A 2 4.94 3.99 23.57
CA SER A 2 4.24 5.15 23.00
C SER A 2 3.23 4.64 21.99
N ALA A 3 1.99 5.06 22.19
CA ALA A 3 0.81 4.61 21.47
C ALA A 3 1.02 4.74 19.96
N ALA A 4 0.91 3.61 19.25
CA ALA A 4 0.64 3.63 17.83
C ALA A 4 -0.76 4.21 17.69
N GLU A 5 -0.81 5.51 17.36
CA GLU A 5 -2.01 6.24 17.03
C GLU A 5 -2.86 5.40 16.06
N ASN A 6 -4.08 5.09 16.48
CA ASN A 6 -5.10 4.45 15.67
C ASN A 6 -5.36 5.30 14.43
N ILE A 7 -4.80 4.91 13.29
CA ILE A 7 -5.22 5.41 11.99
C ILE A 7 -6.23 4.39 11.45
N ASP A 8 -7.49 4.54 11.85
CA ASP A 8 -8.62 3.92 11.15
C ASP A 8 -9.25 4.98 10.24
N PRO A 9 -8.93 5.02 8.93
CA PRO A 9 -9.51 5.96 8.00
C PRO A 9 -10.71 5.30 7.30
N ALA A 10 -11.82 5.16 8.01
CA ALA A 10 -13.12 5.27 7.38
C ALA A 10 -13.47 6.77 7.53
N GLU A 11 -13.41 7.63 6.52
CA GLU A 11 -14.09 7.54 5.23
C GLU A 11 -13.26 8.29 4.15
N GLY A 12 -13.02 7.68 2.99
CA GLY A 12 -12.54 8.39 1.79
C GLY A 12 -11.04 8.71 1.68
N HIS A 13 -10.14 8.13 2.49
CA HIS A 13 -8.70 8.42 2.39
C HIS A 13 -7.96 7.45 1.45
N LEU A 14 -7.66 7.90 0.22
CA LEU A 14 -6.79 7.14 -0.69
C LEU A 14 -5.33 7.19 -0.23
N TRP A 15 -4.68 6.03 -0.22
CA TRP A 15 -3.30 5.89 0.21
C TRP A 15 -2.30 6.38 -0.82
N GLY A 16 -1.32 7.16 -0.38
CA GLY A 16 -0.12 7.44 -1.15
C GLY A 16 0.95 6.36 -0.97
N TYR A 17 2.09 6.54 -1.64
CA TYR A 17 3.22 5.62 -1.54
C TYR A 17 3.69 5.36 -0.09
N GLU A 18 3.67 6.38 0.75
CA GLU A 18 4.12 6.28 2.15
C GLU A 18 3.15 5.43 2.98
N ASP A 19 1.84 5.64 2.82
CA ASP A 19 0.81 4.89 3.55
C ASP A 19 0.84 3.40 3.17
N CYS A 20 0.93 3.11 1.87
CA CYS A 20 1.08 1.75 1.37
C CYS A 20 2.36 1.07 1.90
N ALA A 21 3.49 1.78 1.88
CA ALA A 21 4.77 1.25 2.35
C ALA A 21 4.74 0.91 3.85
N ARG A 22 4.18 1.82 4.66
CA ARG A 22 4.00 1.63 6.10
C ARG A 22 3.11 0.42 6.39
N TYR A 23 1.97 0.30 5.71
CA TYR A 23 1.06 -0.82 5.92
C TYR A 23 1.70 -2.17 5.54
N ILE A 24 2.44 -2.21 4.43
CA ILE A 24 3.10 -3.43 3.96
C ILE A 24 4.28 -3.80 4.87
N GLY A 25 4.89 -2.80 5.53
CA GLY A 25 6.04 -2.98 6.42
C GLY A 25 7.39 -2.91 5.68
N VAL A 26 7.48 -2.07 4.64
CA VAL A 26 8.70 -1.88 3.85
C VAL A 26 9.08 -0.40 3.76
N ALA A 27 10.34 -0.12 3.43
CA ALA A 27 10.75 1.24 3.13
C ALA A 27 10.01 1.78 1.89
N ARG A 28 9.70 3.08 1.88
CA ARG A 28 9.03 3.75 0.75
C ARG A 28 9.76 3.54 -0.58
N TRP A 29 11.09 3.57 -0.59
CA TRP A 29 11.88 3.32 -1.80
C TRP A 29 11.65 1.90 -2.35
N THR A 30 11.58 0.89 -1.47
CA THR A 30 11.29 -0.50 -1.84
C THR A 30 9.88 -0.62 -2.42
N PHE A 31 8.90 0.07 -1.82
CA PHE A 31 7.54 0.08 -2.33
C PHE A 31 7.46 0.65 -3.75
N VAL A 32 8.01 1.85 -3.97
CA VAL A 32 7.98 2.54 -5.29
C VAL A 32 8.71 1.76 -6.37
N ASN A 33 9.85 1.14 -6.06
CA ASN A 33 10.70 0.53 -7.08
C ASN A 33 10.40 -0.94 -7.36
N ARG A 34 9.81 -1.66 -6.39
CA ARG A 34 9.56 -3.10 -6.49
C ARG A 34 8.08 -3.41 -6.35
N ILE A 35 7.50 -3.14 -5.18
CA ILE A 35 6.16 -3.62 -4.85
C ILE A 35 5.09 -3.03 -5.78
N SER A 36 5.12 -1.72 -6.01
CA SER A 36 4.12 -1.07 -6.88
C SER A 36 4.27 -1.41 -8.37
N LYS A 37 5.26 -2.23 -8.74
CA LYS A 37 5.49 -2.74 -10.09
C LYS A 37 5.24 -4.23 -10.21
N GLU A 38 4.84 -4.90 -9.12
CA GLU A 38 4.49 -6.30 -9.22
C GLU A 38 3.26 -6.48 -10.14
N PRO A 39 3.24 -7.50 -11.01
CA PRO A 39 2.17 -7.69 -11.99
C PRO A 39 0.77 -7.76 -11.36
N ASP A 40 0.67 -8.32 -10.16
CA ASP A 40 -0.59 -8.50 -9.44
C ASP A 40 -0.89 -7.34 -8.47
N PHE A 41 -0.02 -6.33 -8.37
CA PHE A 41 -0.24 -5.22 -7.45
C PHE A 41 -1.45 -4.38 -7.91
N PRO A 42 -2.29 -3.88 -6.98
CA PRO A 42 -3.45 -3.08 -7.33
C PRO A 42 -3.14 -1.89 -8.22
N ARG A 43 -4.03 -1.64 -9.18
CA ARG A 43 -3.97 -0.40 -9.97
C ARG A 43 -4.34 0.80 -9.08
N PRO A 44 -3.67 1.94 -9.26
CA PRO A 44 -4.02 3.14 -8.52
C PRO A 44 -5.43 3.62 -8.91
N ALA A 45 -6.21 4.06 -7.93
CA ALA A 45 -7.50 4.71 -8.14
C ALA A 45 -7.33 6.13 -8.71
N ILE A 46 -6.22 6.80 -8.38
CA ILE A 46 -5.82 8.08 -8.98
C ILE A 46 -4.42 7.94 -9.56
N GLU A 47 -4.27 8.27 -10.84
CA GLU A 47 -2.98 8.36 -11.52
C GLU A 47 -2.91 9.67 -12.32
N LEU A 48 -2.52 10.75 -11.65
CA LEU A 48 -2.32 12.06 -12.29
C LEU A 48 -0.89 12.23 -12.78
N SER A 49 0.08 11.64 -12.06
CA SER A 49 1.48 11.63 -12.46
C SER A 49 2.23 10.49 -11.76
N ARG A 50 3.47 10.22 -12.17
CA ARG A 50 4.34 9.24 -11.49
C ARG A 50 4.52 9.53 -9.99
N LYS A 51 4.46 10.81 -9.59
CA LYS A 51 4.60 11.22 -8.18
C LYS A 51 3.26 11.24 -7.43
N ILE A 52 2.15 11.40 -8.16
CA ILE A 52 0.81 11.52 -7.60
C ILE A 52 0.00 10.31 -8.06
N ARG A 53 0.26 9.19 -7.39
CA ARG A 53 -0.55 7.98 -7.47
C ARG A 53 -1.19 7.72 -6.12
N ARG A 54 -2.46 7.33 -6.13
CA ARG A 54 -3.19 6.96 -4.92
C ARG A 54 -3.95 5.65 -5.10
N TRP A 55 -4.00 4.84 -4.06
CA TRP A 55 -4.66 3.54 -4.05
C TRP A 55 -5.82 3.50 -3.08
N LEU A 56 -6.80 2.65 -3.39
CA LEU A 56 -7.79 2.24 -2.40
C LEU A 56 -7.07 1.44 -1.31
N PRO A 57 -7.23 1.80 -0.03
CA PRO A 57 -6.64 1.06 1.08
C PRO A 57 -7.02 -0.43 1.04
N GLU A 58 -8.28 -0.72 0.72
CA GLU A 58 -8.85 -2.07 0.66
C GLU A 58 -8.09 -2.98 -0.30
N ASP A 59 -7.82 -2.51 -1.52
CA ASP A 59 -7.11 -3.28 -2.53
C ASP A 59 -5.68 -3.60 -2.10
N VAL A 60 -4.98 -2.62 -1.50
CA VAL A 60 -3.62 -2.81 -1.00
C VAL A 60 -3.60 -3.79 0.17
N LYS A 61 -4.58 -3.70 1.07
CA LYS A 61 -4.75 -4.61 2.21
C LYS A 61 -4.98 -6.04 1.73
N ASP A 62 -5.90 -6.23 0.79
CA ASP A 62 -6.21 -7.56 0.23
C ASP A 62 -5.02 -8.16 -0.53
N TRP A 63 -4.36 -7.38 -1.38
CA TRP A 63 -3.15 -7.83 -2.07
C TRP A 63 -2.06 -8.27 -1.07
N ALA A 64 -1.80 -7.48 -0.03
CA ALA A 64 -0.76 -7.80 0.96
C ALA A 64 -1.08 -9.10 1.70
N TYR A 65 -2.36 -9.33 2.01
CA TYR A 65 -2.83 -10.57 2.61
C TYR A 65 -2.60 -11.79 1.70
N ARG A 66 -2.92 -11.68 0.41
CA ARG A 66 -2.68 -12.74 -0.58
C ARG A 66 -1.18 -12.99 -0.83
N SER A 67 -0.37 -11.94 -0.94
CA SER A 67 1.07 -12.04 -1.21
C SER A 67 1.86 -12.69 -0.06
N ARG A 68 1.49 -12.44 1.20
CA ARG A 68 2.10 -13.14 2.35
C ARG A 68 1.87 -14.64 2.33
N ARG A 69 0.75 -15.12 1.79
CA ARG A 69 0.49 -16.56 1.62
C ARG A 69 1.32 -17.19 0.52
N ARG A 70 1.56 -16.43 -0.57
CA ARG A 70 2.40 -16.88 -1.69
C ARG A 70 3.84 -17.14 -1.25
N ASN A 71 4.41 -16.24 -0.45
CA ASN A 71 5.81 -16.31 0.00
C ASN A 71 6.05 -17.28 1.19
N ARG A 72 5.02 -17.99 1.66
CA ARG A 72 5.10 -19.03 2.70
C ARG A 72 5.08 -20.46 2.14
N ARG A 73 5.08 -20.61 0.83
CA ARG A 73 5.33 -21.87 0.12
C ARG A 73 6.78 -21.89 -0.33
#